data_AF-A0A8X6XQA6-F1
#
_entry.id   AF-A0A8X6XQA6-F1
#
_cell.length_a   1.000
_cell.length_b   1.000
_cell.length_c   1.000
_cell.angle_alpha   90.00
_cell.angle_beta   90.00
_cell.angle_gamma   90.00
#
_symmetry.space_group_name_H-M   'P 1'
#
loop_
_entity.id
_entity.type
_entity.pdbx_description
1 polymer ?
#
loop_
_entity_poly.entity_id
_entity_poly.type
_entity_poly.pdbx_seq_one_letter_code
_entity_poly.pdbx_strand_id
1 'polypeptide(L)'
;MKLRHKEFCIQLETIRGRGMLILTLTQLAVVKVATSLYEAPEFLDVQKKYNSHLYDLPVRKWEHLVKEKLPPSSCSTAVLNKIIAVLRPISYEAWNWVMDHRTILSWEDRKKFDIPFSWKLDGTIDRIKTADRIIQSQDFMTEIRLTMACQYWHWYEIEDIWISLSANEQCIFLEEYMKESMTERHNCMIYRFLEFRNINYVPYSQLWSFKFEWNNVTMFNRVFDRLPPAKQVALEDDAVRKTAHIPLGRHCLSRMNAQRRMRALQQFPYRVLRIYLFWPLQALFTDAASTVHDVLSSHSFLCLIHILICQKILTAWKDWEYVDLLTRFWHEEPGSF
;
A
#
# COMPACT_ATOMS: atom_id res chain seq x y z
N MET A 1 25.84 22.77 19.97
CA MET A 1 24.46 22.93 19.46
C MET A 1 24.40 23.25 17.95
N LYS A 2 25.33 24.03 17.37
CA LYS A 2 25.38 24.32 15.91
C LYS A 2 25.78 23.13 15.00
N LEU A 3 26.48 22.11 15.52
CA LEU A 3 26.87 20.93 14.74
C LEU A 3 25.70 19.97 14.42
N ARG A 4 24.71 19.83 15.30
CA ARG A 4 23.52 18.98 15.05
C ARG A 4 22.56 19.57 14.01
N HIS A 5 22.58 20.88 13.81
CA HIS A 5 21.74 21.54 12.80
C HIS A 5 22.25 21.29 11.37
N LYS A 6 23.57 21.14 11.21
CA LYS A 6 24.19 20.90 9.89
C LYS A 6 23.99 19.45 9.43
N GLU A 7 24.06 18.47 10.33
CA GLU A 7 23.73 17.07 10.04
C GLU A 7 22.24 16.89 9.70
N PHE A 8 21.35 17.62 10.38
CA PHE A 8 19.91 17.62 10.08
C PHE A 8 19.60 18.23 8.71
N CYS A 9 20.28 19.32 8.32
CA CYS A 9 20.13 19.94 7.00
C CYS A 9 20.68 19.05 5.86
N ILE A 10 21.80 18.34 6.06
CA ILE A 10 22.38 17.44 5.04
C ILE A 10 21.47 16.20 4.83
N GLN A 11 20.82 15.71 5.89
CA GLN A 11 19.79 14.67 5.75
C GLN A 11 18.60 15.19 4.95
N LEU A 12 18.15 16.44 5.16
CA LEU A 12 17.03 17.03 4.43
C LEU A 12 17.31 17.21 2.93
N GLU A 13 18.52 17.60 2.53
CA GLU A 13 18.87 17.74 1.10
C GLU A 13 19.02 16.38 0.39
N THR A 14 19.56 15.38 1.08
CA THR A 14 19.65 13.99 0.56
C THR A 14 18.25 13.37 0.41
N ILE A 15 17.31 13.74 1.27
CA ILE A 15 15.90 13.33 1.21
C ILE A 15 15.17 14.02 0.06
N ARG A 16 15.47 15.30 -0.23
CA ARG A 16 14.88 16.06 -1.35
C ARG A 16 15.23 15.43 -2.71
N GLY A 17 16.45 14.91 -2.88
CA GLY A 17 16.86 14.18 -4.07
C GLY A 17 16.15 12.83 -4.29
N ARG A 18 15.63 12.21 -3.22
CA ARG A 18 14.90 10.93 -3.28
C ARG A 18 13.39 11.08 -3.48
N GLY A 19 12.87 12.30 -3.51
CA GLY A 19 11.42 12.54 -3.62
C GLY A 19 10.61 11.99 -2.45
N MET A 20 11.23 11.86 -1.28
CA MET A 20 10.51 11.50 -0.06
C MET A 20 9.76 12.74 0.44
N LEU A 21 8.46 12.61 0.70
CA LEU A 21 7.70 13.65 1.38
C LEU A 21 8.31 13.91 2.76
N ILE A 22 8.79 15.12 2.97
CA ILE A 22 9.20 15.58 4.30
C ILE A 22 7.94 16.00 5.02
N LEU A 23 7.46 15.14 5.92
CA LEU A 23 6.33 15.46 6.78
C LEU A 23 6.75 16.46 7.86
N THR A 24 5.93 17.49 8.05
CA THR A 24 6.06 18.42 9.16
C THR A 24 5.82 17.70 10.50
N LEU A 25 6.35 18.24 11.61
CA LEU A 25 6.07 17.70 12.95
C LEU A 25 4.57 17.60 13.25
N THR A 26 3.79 18.58 12.78
CA THR A 26 2.33 18.55 12.92
C THR A 26 1.72 17.39 12.14
N GLN A 27 2.16 17.12 10.91
CA GLN A 27 1.68 15.97 10.14
C GLN A 27 2.05 14.65 10.81
N LEU A 28 3.28 14.51 11.31
CA LEU A 28 3.73 13.33 12.04
C LEU A 28 2.88 13.08 13.30
N ALA A 29 2.59 14.13 14.06
CA ALA A 29 1.74 14.04 15.25
C ALA A 29 0.30 13.65 14.89
N VAL A 30 -0.27 14.25 13.84
CA VAL A 30 -1.63 13.92 13.36
C VAL A 30 -1.71 12.47 12.89
N VAL A 31 -0.74 12.00 12.09
CA VAL A 31 -0.66 10.61 11.64
C VAL A 31 -0.56 9.67 12.85
N LYS A 32 0.31 9.98 13.82
CA LYS A 32 0.50 9.13 15.00
C LYS A 32 -0.77 9.02 15.85
N VAL A 33 -1.49 10.13 16.06
CA VAL A 33 -2.77 10.11 16.77
C VAL A 33 -3.80 9.33 15.96
N ALA A 34 -3.87 9.54 14.64
CA ALA A 34 -4.84 8.85 13.80
C ALA A 34 -4.61 7.33 13.75
N THR A 35 -3.36 6.85 13.64
CA THR A 35 -3.08 5.41 13.66
C THR A 35 -3.39 4.80 15.02
N SER A 36 -3.05 5.47 16.13
CA SER A 36 -3.42 5.01 17.47
C SER A 36 -4.92 4.99 17.71
N LEU A 37 -5.66 5.95 17.13
CA LEU A 37 -7.11 5.99 17.21
C LEU A 37 -7.76 4.86 16.40
N TYR A 38 -7.21 4.55 15.22
CA TYR A 38 -7.68 3.46 14.37
C TYR A 38 -7.57 2.09 15.08
N GLU A 39 -6.52 1.89 15.87
CA GLU A 39 -6.25 0.67 16.63
C GLU A 39 -6.96 0.62 18.00
N ALA A 40 -7.65 1.70 18.39
CA ALA A 40 -8.32 1.75 19.68
C ALA A 40 -9.51 0.75 19.72
N PRO A 41 -9.72 0.01 20.82
CA PRO A 41 -10.81 -0.96 20.95
C PRO A 41 -12.18 -0.39 20.57
N GLU A 42 -12.44 0.87 20.94
CA GLU A 42 -13.70 1.55 20.66
C GLU A 42 -13.94 1.75 19.16
N PHE A 43 -12.88 1.92 18.37
CA PHE A 43 -12.96 2.03 16.90
C PHE A 43 -13.11 0.66 16.25
N LEU A 44 -12.44 -0.35 16.77
CA LEU A 44 -12.61 -1.74 16.33
C LEU A 44 -14.06 -2.21 16.57
N ASP A 45 -14.66 -1.84 17.70
CA ASP A 45 -16.06 -2.16 18.00
C ASP A 45 -17.03 -1.49 17.02
N VAL A 46 -16.74 -0.25 16.60
CA VAL A 46 -17.52 0.45 15.58
C VAL A 46 -17.42 -0.27 14.23
N GLN A 47 -16.23 -0.70 13.82
CA GLN A 47 -16.02 -1.47 12.59
C GLN A 47 -16.81 -2.78 12.61
N LYS A 48 -16.70 -3.54 13.72
CA LYS A 48 -17.45 -4.78 13.95
C LYS A 48 -18.96 -4.53 13.88
N LYS A 49 -19.46 -3.49 14.56
CA LYS A 49 -20.88 -3.14 14.61
C LYS A 49 -21.49 -2.87 13.23
N TYR A 50 -20.76 -2.18 12.36
CA TYR A 50 -21.27 -1.85 11.03
C TYR A 50 -21.00 -2.92 9.98
N ASN A 51 -20.18 -3.93 10.31
CA ASN A 51 -19.71 -4.93 9.36
C ASN A 51 -19.20 -4.29 8.05
N SER A 52 -18.59 -3.11 8.18
CA SER A 52 -18.12 -2.28 7.08
C SER A 52 -16.82 -1.62 7.50
N HIS A 53 -15.93 -1.38 6.54
CA HIS A 53 -14.74 -0.60 6.82
C HIS A 53 -15.14 0.85 7.13
N LEU A 54 -14.35 1.52 7.95
CA LEU A 54 -14.66 2.89 8.35
C LEU A 54 -14.69 3.85 7.17
N TYR A 55 -13.82 3.63 6.16
CA TYR A 55 -13.77 4.48 4.98
C TYR A 55 -15.04 4.40 4.10
N ASP A 56 -15.83 3.32 4.22
CA ASP A 56 -17.12 3.14 3.52
C ASP A 56 -18.27 3.91 4.19
N LEU A 57 -18.10 4.36 5.43
CA LEU A 57 -19.14 5.10 6.13
C LEU A 57 -19.36 6.48 5.47
N PRO A 58 -20.62 6.97 5.40
CA PRO A 58 -20.90 8.33 4.98
C PRO A 58 -20.12 9.34 5.83
N VAL A 59 -19.54 10.36 5.20
CA VAL A 59 -18.60 11.30 5.85
C VAL A 59 -19.16 11.94 7.11
N ARG A 60 -20.45 12.31 7.11
CA ARG A 60 -21.09 12.89 8.29
C ARG A 60 -21.13 11.92 9.47
N LYS A 61 -21.41 10.66 9.22
CA LYS A 61 -21.46 9.60 10.23
C LYS A 61 -20.06 9.28 10.75
N TRP A 62 -19.09 9.19 9.83
CA TRP A 62 -17.68 9.04 10.16
C TRP A 62 -17.16 10.15 11.07
N GLU A 63 -17.38 11.41 10.69
CA GLU A 63 -16.96 12.56 11.48
C GLU A 63 -17.61 12.60 12.86
N HIS A 64 -18.90 12.30 12.94
CA HIS A 64 -19.60 12.23 14.22
C HIS A 64 -18.97 11.17 15.14
N LEU A 65 -18.72 9.96 14.62
CA LEU A 65 -18.09 8.88 15.39
C LEU A 65 -16.71 9.29 15.91
N VAL A 66 -15.88 9.89 15.06
CA VAL A 66 -14.54 10.34 15.46
C VAL A 66 -14.61 11.43 16.53
N LYS A 67 -15.53 12.38 16.38
CA LYS A 67 -15.75 13.47 17.36
C LYS A 67 -16.31 12.97 18.69
N GLU A 68 -17.13 11.93 18.68
CA GLU A 68 -17.69 11.33 19.89
C GLU A 68 -16.62 10.57 20.69
N LYS A 69 -15.69 9.89 19.99
CA LYS A 69 -14.65 9.08 20.62
C LYS A 69 -13.41 9.88 21.02
N LEU A 70 -13.15 11.02 20.40
CA LEU A 70 -12.08 11.92 20.83
C LEU A 70 -12.60 12.85 21.93
N PRO A 71 -11.94 12.94 23.10
CA PRO A 71 -12.40 13.80 24.18
C PRO A 71 -12.46 15.27 23.71
N PRO A 72 -13.59 15.98 23.90
CA PRO A 72 -13.76 17.37 23.46
C PRO A 72 -12.71 18.33 24.04
N SER A 73 -12.18 18.00 25.22
CA SER A 73 -11.19 18.81 25.95
C SER A 73 -9.75 18.62 25.46
N SER A 74 -9.45 17.57 24.69
CA SER A 74 -8.06 17.19 24.38
C SER A 74 -7.48 17.86 23.15
N CYS A 75 -8.31 18.54 22.32
CA CYS A 75 -7.87 18.95 21.00
C CYS A 75 -8.65 20.15 20.45
N SER A 76 -7.95 21.11 19.81
CA SER A 76 -8.62 22.18 19.07
C SER A 76 -9.38 21.64 17.86
N THR A 77 -10.46 22.33 17.46
CA THR A 77 -11.26 21.95 16.27
C THR A 77 -10.41 21.81 15.00
N ALA A 78 -9.38 22.65 14.85
CA ALA A 78 -8.49 22.60 13.69
C ALA A 78 -7.65 21.30 13.65
N VAL A 79 -7.11 20.86 14.79
CA VAL A 79 -6.34 19.62 14.86
C VAL A 79 -7.25 18.40 14.73
N LEU A 80 -8.45 18.45 15.32
CA LEU A 80 -9.46 17.41 15.16
C LEU A 80 -9.84 17.19 13.69
N ASN A 81 -10.07 18.27 12.94
CA ASN A 81 -10.34 18.19 11.50
C ASN A 81 -9.18 17.56 10.72
N LYS A 82 -7.92 17.86 11.10
CA LYS A 82 -6.73 17.22 10.50
C LYS A 82 -6.65 15.72 10.81
N ILE A 83 -6.99 15.32 12.04
CA ILE A 83 -7.04 13.90 12.43
C ILE A 83 -8.09 13.16 11.60
N ILE A 84 -9.32 13.70 11.53
CA ILE A 84 -10.41 13.14 10.72
C ILE A 84 -9.99 12.98 9.25
N ALA A 85 -9.31 13.99 8.70
CA ALA A 85 -8.82 13.98 7.33
C ALA A 85 -7.82 12.84 7.05
N VAL A 86 -6.92 12.56 7.98
CA VAL A 86 -5.87 11.53 7.84
C VAL A 86 -6.36 10.13 8.22
N LEU A 87 -7.31 10.03 9.14
CA LEU A 87 -7.82 8.75 9.64
C LEU A 87 -8.53 7.94 8.56
N ARG A 88 -9.21 8.61 7.61
CA ARG A 88 -9.91 7.91 6.51
C ARG A 88 -8.94 7.25 5.51
N PRO A 89 -7.89 7.91 5.01
CA PRO A 89 -6.81 7.25 4.28
C PRO A 89 -6.17 6.09 5.03
N ILE A 90 -5.93 6.23 6.34
CA ILE A 90 -5.40 5.15 7.18
C ILE A 90 -6.35 3.94 7.15
N SER A 91 -7.66 4.17 7.31
CA SER A 91 -8.65 3.09 7.21
C SER A 91 -8.68 2.45 5.82
N TYR A 92 -8.52 3.24 4.76
CA TYR A 92 -8.48 2.71 3.40
C TYR A 92 -7.18 1.93 3.12
N GLU A 93 -6.04 2.37 3.65
CA GLU A 93 -4.77 1.65 3.56
C GLU A 93 -4.88 0.29 4.27
N ALA A 94 -5.46 0.25 5.48
CA ALA A 94 -5.75 -0.99 6.19
C ALA A 94 -6.66 -1.92 5.40
N TRP A 95 -7.73 -1.39 4.81
CA TRP A 95 -8.60 -2.18 3.96
C TRP A 95 -7.89 -2.74 2.73
N ASN A 96 -7.12 -1.93 2.01
CA ASN A 96 -6.35 -2.40 0.86
C ASN A 96 -5.41 -3.53 1.28
N TRP A 97 -4.73 -3.38 2.42
CA TRP A 97 -3.89 -4.44 2.95
C TRP A 97 -4.69 -5.71 3.19
N VAL A 98 -5.86 -5.63 3.83
CA VAL A 98 -6.74 -6.80 4.03
C VAL A 98 -7.16 -7.43 2.70
N MET A 99 -7.54 -6.62 1.72
CA MET A 99 -8.00 -7.09 0.42
C MET A 99 -6.88 -7.77 -0.38
N ASP A 100 -5.65 -7.30 -0.26
CA ASP A 100 -4.49 -7.94 -0.87
C ASP A 100 -4.20 -9.33 -0.29
N HIS A 101 -4.71 -9.62 0.91
CA HIS A 101 -4.57 -10.91 1.59
C HIS A 101 -5.93 -11.62 1.77
N ARG A 102 -6.95 -11.26 1.00
CA ARG A 102 -8.31 -11.81 1.13
C ARG A 102 -8.41 -13.32 0.89
N THR A 103 -7.41 -13.90 0.21
CA THR A 103 -7.31 -15.35 -0.06
C THR A 103 -6.60 -16.09 1.07
N ILE A 104 -5.93 -15.35 1.97
CA ILE A 104 -5.17 -15.90 3.09
C ILE A 104 -5.97 -15.73 4.38
N LEU A 105 -6.55 -14.55 4.57
CA LEU A 105 -7.35 -14.22 5.74
C LEU A 105 -8.77 -14.75 5.58
N SER A 106 -9.24 -15.50 6.57
CA SER A 106 -10.63 -15.96 6.61
C SER A 106 -11.60 -14.78 6.63
N TRP A 107 -12.87 -15.02 6.35
CA TRP A 107 -13.89 -13.97 6.49
C TRP A 107 -13.99 -13.47 7.93
N GLU A 108 -13.82 -14.36 8.90
CA GLU A 108 -13.80 -14.07 10.33
C GLU A 108 -12.62 -13.18 10.70
N ASP A 109 -11.42 -13.47 10.21
CA ASP A 109 -10.23 -12.65 10.49
C ASP A 109 -10.34 -11.26 9.87
N ARG A 110 -10.94 -11.17 8.68
CA ARG A 110 -11.25 -9.90 8.02
C ARG A 110 -12.25 -9.06 8.82
N LYS A 111 -13.23 -9.71 9.47
CA LYS A 111 -14.25 -9.06 10.29
C LYS A 111 -13.79 -8.72 11.71
N LYS A 112 -12.80 -9.42 12.25
CA LYS A 112 -12.29 -9.14 13.59
C LYS A 112 -11.61 -7.77 13.65
N PHE A 113 -11.08 -7.28 12.52
CA PHE A 113 -10.32 -6.03 12.42
C PHE A 113 -9.12 -5.94 13.38
N ASP A 114 -8.77 -7.03 14.02
CA ASP A 114 -7.74 -7.12 15.06
C ASP A 114 -6.39 -7.51 14.44
N ILE A 115 -6.07 -6.87 13.32
CA ILE A 115 -4.81 -7.10 12.63
C ILE A 115 -3.76 -6.21 13.28
N PRO A 116 -2.62 -6.75 13.73
CA PRO A 116 -1.61 -6.01 14.47
C PRO A 116 -0.75 -5.12 13.54
N PHE A 117 -1.39 -4.14 12.89
CA PHE A 117 -0.77 -3.28 11.89
C PHE A 117 0.50 -2.61 12.42
N SER A 118 1.52 -2.62 11.58
CA SER A 118 2.73 -1.82 11.81
C SER A 118 2.65 -0.59 10.92
N TRP A 119 2.50 0.59 11.50
CA TRP A 119 2.39 1.83 10.73
C TRP A 119 3.76 2.50 10.51
N LYS A 120 3.95 3.06 9.31
CA LYS A 120 5.05 3.97 9.00
C LYS A 120 4.72 5.39 9.44
N LEU A 121 5.73 6.27 9.43
CA LEU A 121 5.60 7.67 9.81
C LEU A 121 4.65 8.48 8.91
N ASP A 122 4.38 8.01 7.69
CA ASP A 122 3.44 8.62 6.73
C ASP A 122 2.01 8.06 6.83
N GLY A 123 1.75 7.18 7.78
CA GLY A 123 0.44 6.55 7.97
C GLY A 123 0.15 5.42 6.99
N THR A 124 1.13 5.00 6.19
CA THR A 124 1.03 3.77 5.39
C THR A 124 1.43 2.55 6.21
N ILE A 125 1.03 1.35 5.76
CA ILE A 125 1.37 0.12 6.47
C ILE A 125 2.79 -0.34 6.10
N ASP A 126 3.59 -0.62 7.12
CA ASP A 126 4.79 -1.45 7.01
C ASP A 126 4.36 -2.91 6.86
N ARG A 127 4.19 -3.31 5.60
CA ARG A 127 3.61 -4.59 5.23
C ARG A 127 4.44 -5.77 5.73
N ILE A 128 5.76 -5.65 5.72
CA ILE A 128 6.68 -6.70 6.19
C ILE A 128 6.51 -6.86 7.70
N LYS A 129 6.68 -5.79 8.48
CA LYS A 129 6.51 -5.88 9.93
C LYS A 129 5.12 -6.32 10.37
N THR A 130 4.08 -5.94 9.61
CA THR A 130 2.72 -6.42 9.86
C THR A 130 2.61 -7.92 9.62
N ALA A 131 3.19 -8.43 8.54
CA ALA A 131 3.25 -9.87 8.28
C ALA A 131 4.06 -10.60 9.37
N ASP A 132 5.22 -10.07 9.78
CA ASP A 132 6.05 -10.63 10.85
C ASP A 132 5.23 -10.86 12.12
N ARG A 133 4.45 -9.85 12.54
CA ARG A 133 3.60 -9.94 13.73
C ARG A 133 2.51 -11.00 13.61
N ILE A 134 1.93 -11.17 12.42
CA ILE A 134 0.92 -12.21 12.18
C ILE A 134 1.57 -13.59 12.23
N ILE A 135 2.72 -13.77 11.57
CA ILE A 135 3.48 -15.04 11.53
C ILE A 135 3.88 -15.48 12.95
N GLN A 136 4.26 -14.52 13.79
CA GLN A 136 4.72 -14.76 15.16
C GLN A 136 3.58 -14.90 16.19
N SER A 137 2.37 -14.40 15.89
CA SER A 137 1.23 -14.49 16.81
C SER A 137 0.63 -15.90 16.81
N GLN A 138 0.28 -16.39 18.00
CA GLN A 138 -0.44 -17.65 18.19
C GLN A 138 -1.96 -17.48 18.07
N ASP A 139 -2.45 -16.25 17.91
CA ASP A 139 -3.88 -15.96 17.77
C ASP A 139 -4.39 -16.28 16.35
N PHE A 140 -3.47 -16.44 15.41
CA PHE A 140 -3.75 -16.85 14.03
C PHE A 140 -3.54 -18.34 13.84
N MET A 141 -4.41 -18.96 13.04
CA MET A 141 -4.29 -20.36 12.66
C MET A 141 -2.95 -20.65 11.97
N THR A 142 -2.41 -21.85 12.19
CA THR A 142 -1.10 -22.25 11.68
C THR A 142 -1.02 -22.12 10.15
N GLU A 143 -2.10 -22.41 9.43
CA GLU A 143 -2.23 -22.30 7.98
C GLU A 143 -2.10 -20.84 7.49
N ILE A 144 -2.74 -19.90 8.20
CA ILE A 144 -2.63 -18.46 7.92
C ILE A 144 -1.18 -18.01 8.12
N ARG A 145 -0.57 -18.42 9.24
CA ARG A 145 0.81 -18.07 9.57
C ARG A 145 1.78 -18.62 8.54
N LEU A 146 1.63 -19.89 8.16
CA LEU A 146 2.43 -20.53 7.12
C LEU A 146 2.25 -19.83 5.77
N THR A 147 1.01 -19.50 5.39
CA THR A 147 0.72 -18.83 4.11
C THR A 147 1.28 -17.41 4.08
N MET A 148 1.18 -16.66 5.18
CA MET A 148 1.83 -15.34 5.32
C MET A 148 3.34 -15.45 5.26
N ALA A 149 3.94 -16.44 5.94
CA ALA A 149 5.37 -16.68 5.93
C ALA A 149 5.87 -16.99 4.51
N CYS A 150 5.15 -17.83 3.77
CA CYS A 150 5.37 -18.05 2.34
C CYS A 150 5.27 -16.75 1.55
N GLN A 151 4.19 -15.97 1.73
CA GLN A 151 3.93 -14.73 1.00
C GLN A 151 5.00 -13.63 1.20
N TYR A 152 5.59 -13.57 2.37
CA TYR A 152 6.61 -12.58 2.71
C TYR A 152 8.04 -13.14 2.72
N TRP A 153 8.22 -14.42 2.37
CA TRP A 153 9.48 -15.16 2.36
C TRP A 153 10.24 -15.17 3.70
N HIS A 154 9.53 -15.57 4.75
CA HIS A 154 10.08 -15.81 6.08
C HIS A 154 10.62 -17.24 6.17
N TRP A 155 11.77 -17.49 5.55
CA TRP A 155 12.27 -18.86 5.34
C TRP A 155 12.36 -19.69 6.62
N TYR A 156 12.93 -19.10 7.67
CA TYR A 156 13.11 -19.80 8.95
C TYR A 156 11.77 -20.11 9.59
N GLU A 157 10.84 -19.15 9.58
CA GLU A 157 9.51 -19.32 10.12
C GLU A 157 8.68 -20.31 9.29
N ILE A 158 8.85 -20.36 7.96
CA ILE A 158 8.21 -21.38 7.12
C ILE A 158 8.67 -22.77 7.58
N GLU A 159 9.98 -22.98 7.76
CA GLU A 159 10.51 -24.27 8.19
C GLU A 159 10.02 -24.65 9.59
N ASP A 160 10.08 -23.73 10.54
CA ASP A 160 9.62 -23.95 11.92
C ASP A 160 8.12 -24.28 11.96
N ILE A 161 7.29 -23.51 11.26
CA ILE A 161 5.85 -23.75 11.17
C ILE A 161 5.58 -25.08 10.48
N TRP A 162 6.27 -25.38 9.37
CA TRP A 162 6.08 -26.62 8.63
C TRP A 162 6.38 -27.87 9.46
N ILE A 163 7.49 -27.86 10.19
CA ILE A 163 7.88 -28.98 11.06
C ILE A 163 6.88 -29.17 12.22
N SER A 164 6.24 -28.09 12.67
CA SER A 164 5.22 -28.16 13.72
C SER A 164 3.90 -28.80 13.25
N LEU A 165 3.65 -28.87 11.94
CA LEU A 165 2.47 -29.50 11.37
C LEU A 165 2.61 -31.02 11.34
N SER A 166 1.52 -31.73 11.64
CA SER A 166 1.43 -33.17 11.41
C SER A 166 1.46 -33.49 9.91
N ALA A 167 1.81 -34.74 9.56
CA ALA A 167 1.83 -35.17 8.16
C ALA A 167 0.47 -35.00 7.47
N ASN A 168 -0.64 -35.18 8.20
CA ASN A 168 -1.99 -34.97 7.66
C ASN A 168 -2.28 -33.49 7.37
N GLU A 169 -1.91 -32.58 8.27
CA GLU A 169 -2.06 -31.13 8.05
C GLU A 169 -1.17 -30.65 6.90
N GLN A 170 0.06 -31.18 6.78
CA GLN A 170 0.94 -30.90 5.64
C GLN A 170 0.29 -31.36 4.32
N CYS A 171 -0.29 -32.57 4.29
CA CYS A 171 -1.01 -33.07 3.11
C CYS A 171 -2.23 -32.20 2.77
N ILE A 172 -3.07 -31.87 3.76
CA ILE A 172 -4.25 -31.02 3.55
C ILE A 172 -3.83 -29.65 3.04
N PHE A 173 -2.82 -29.02 3.65
CA PHE A 173 -2.31 -27.74 3.22
C PHE A 173 -1.84 -27.78 1.77
N LEU A 174 -1.07 -28.79 1.38
CA LEU A 174 -0.64 -28.95 -0.01
C LEU A 174 -1.82 -29.19 -0.96
N GLU A 175 -2.77 -30.03 -0.58
CA GLU A 175 -3.95 -30.31 -1.40
C GLU A 175 -4.83 -29.08 -1.60
N GLU A 176 -5.19 -28.37 -0.52
CA GLU A 176 -6.03 -27.18 -0.58
C GLU A 176 -5.35 -26.07 -1.37
N TYR A 177 -4.06 -25.85 -1.11
CA TYR A 177 -3.28 -24.83 -1.82
C TYR A 177 -3.12 -25.15 -3.32
N MET A 178 -3.05 -26.44 -3.70
CA MET A 178 -3.00 -26.85 -5.11
C MET A 178 -4.37 -26.87 -5.79
N LYS A 179 -5.47 -27.16 -5.05
CA LYS A 179 -6.84 -27.27 -5.58
C LYS A 179 -7.49 -25.92 -5.80
N GLU A 180 -7.31 -25.00 -4.87
CA GLU A 180 -7.78 -23.64 -5.09
C GLU A 180 -6.98 -23.09 -6.26
N SER A 181 -7.69 -22.65 -7.31
CA SER A 181 -7.14 -21.84 -8.40
C SER A 181 -6.70 -20.45 -7.88
N MET A 182 -6.12 -20.39 -6.68
CA MET A 182 -5.32 -19.29 -6.19
C MET A 182 -4.30 -19.02 -7.27
N THR A 183 -4.53 -17.88 -7.91
CA THR A 183 -3.85 -17.36 -9.09
C THR A 183 -2.38 -17.78 -9.13
N GLU A 184 -1.82 -17.98 -10.32
CA GLU A 184 -0.39 -18.18 -10.65
C GLU A 184 0.64 -17.53 -9.67
N ARG A 185 0.24 -16.44 -8.99
CA ARG A 185 0.85 -15.74 -7.85
C ARG A 185 1.35 -16.62 -6.70
N HIS A 186 0.56 -17.59 -6.23
CA HIS A 186 0.83 -18.36 -4.99
C HIS A 186 1.67 -19.61 -5.23
N ASN A 187 1.40 -20.29 -6.35
CA ASN A 187 2.06 -21.52 -6.75
C ASN A 187 3.58 -21.40 -6.82
N CYS A 188 4.14 -20.28 -7.30
CA CYS A 188 5.59 -20.15 -7.45
C CYS A 188 6.36 -20.14 -6.12
N MET A 189 5.73 -19.78 -5.00
CA MET A 189 6.42 -19.76 -3.70
C MET A 189 6.41 -21.13 -3.02
N ILE A 190 5.30 -21.87 -3.11
CA ILE A 190 5.30 -23.28 -2.71
C ILE A 190 6.23 -24.08 -3.61
N TYR A 191 6.24 -23.86 -4.93
CA TYR A 191 7.21 -24.52 -5.81
C TYR A 191 8.65 -24.23 -5.40
N ARG A 192 8.98 -23.01 -4.96
CA ARG A 192 10.31 -22.67 -4.42
C ARG A 192 10.61 -23.36 -3.09
N PHE A 193 9.62 -23.45 -2.20
CA PHE A 193 9.74 -24.17 -0.93
C PHE A 193 9.94 -25.68 -1.16
N LEU A 194 9.15 -26.26 -2.08
CA LEU A 194 9.25 -27.66 -2.50
C LEU A 194 10.56 -27.93 -3.24
N GLU A 195 11.00 -27.03 -4.13
CA GLU A 195 12.31 -27.08 -4.82
C GLU A 195 13.46 -27.10 -3.79
N PHE A 196 13.41 -26.25 -2.76
CA PHE A 196 14.40 -26.26 -1.68
C PHE A 196 14.40 -27.59 -0.91
N ARG A 197 13.23 -28.21 -0.70
CA ARG A 197 13.09 -29.54 -0.08
C ARG A 197 13.38 -30.68 -1.06
N ASN A 198 13.84 -30.40 -2.28
CA ASN A 198 14.11 -31.38 -3.34
C ASN A 198 12.86 -32.16 -3.81
N ILE A 199 11.68 -31.59 -3.63
CA ILE A 199 10.38 -32.12 -4.05
C ILE A 199 10.01 -31.40 -5.36
N ASN A 200 10.38 -31.98 -6.50
CA ASN A 200 10.07 -31.53 -7.87
C ASN A 200 10.65 -30.17 -8.30
N TYR A 201 11.64 -30.24 -9.20
CA TYR A 201 12.30 -29.10 -9.83
C TYR A 201 11.47 -28.57 -11.02
N VAL A 202 11.07 -27.29 -10.97
CA VAL A 202 10.51 -26.58 -12.12
C VAL A 202 11.52 -25.52 -12.59
N PRO A 203 11.97 -25.52 -13.86
CA PRO A 203 12.98 -24.60 -14.34
C PRO A 203 12.57 -23.12 -14.23
N TYR A 204 13.49 -22.27 -13.76
CA TYR A 204 13.33 -20.81 -13.62
C TYR A 204 12.82 -20.10 -14.90
N SER A 205 13.06 -20.67 -16.08
CA SER A 205 12.56 -20.16 -17.36
C SER A 205 11.03 -20.16 -17.48
N GLN A 206 10.34 -21.06 -16.78
CA GLN A 206 8.86 -21.13 -16.75
C GLN A 206 8.24 -20.10 -15.80
N LEU A 207 9.02 -19.57 -14.84
CA LEU A 207 8.53 -18.53 -13.93
C LEU A 207 8.25 -17.19 -14.63
N TRP A 208 8.87 -16.93 -15.78
CA TRP A 208 8.71 -15.69 -16.55
C TRP A 208 7.48 -15.67 -17.46
N SER A 209 6.89 -16.83 -17.78
CA SER A 209 5.66 -16.89 -18.59
C SER A 209 4.39 -16.63 -17.80
N PHE A 210 4.46 -16.71 -16.47
CA PHE A 210 3.33 -16.36 -15.62
C PHE A 210 3.08 -14.85 -15.73
N LYS A 211 1.84 -14.48 -16.04
CA LYS A 211 1.41 -13.08 -16.03
C LYS A 211 1.27 -12.66 -14.57
N PHE A 212 2.41 -12.52 -13.89
CA PHE A 212 2.45 -12.06 -12.52
C PHE A 212 1.89 -10.65 -12.49
N GLU A 213 0.65 -10.54 -12.02
CA GLU A 213 0.16 -9.31 -11.45
C GLU A 213 0.92 -9.10 -10.14
N TRP A 214 2.01 -8.36 -10.22
CA TRP A 214 2.77 -7.92 -9.07
C TRP A 214 1.87 -6.99 -8.23
N ASN A 215 1.14 -7.57 -7.29
CA ASN A 215 0.37 -6.83 -6.29
C ASN A 215 1.05 -6.86 -4.92
N ASN A 216 2.17 -7.59 -4.79
CA ASN A 216 2.92 -7.67 -3.54
C ASN A 216 4.29 -7.01 -3.68
N VAL A 217 4.49 -5.89 -2.99
CA VAL A 217 5.75 -5.14 -2.96
C VAL A 217 6.90 -5.96 -2.37
N THR A 218 6.63 -6.79 -1.36
CA THR A 218 7.64 -7.67 -0.76
C THR A 218 8.09 -8.71 -1.77
N MET A 219 7.13 -9.34 -2.45
CA MET A 219 7.42 -10.31 -3.51
C MET A 219 8.25 -9.66 -4.62
N PHE A 220 7.83 -8.48 -5.05
CA PHE A 220 8.55 -7.69 -6.04
C PHE A 220 10.01 -7.47 -5.61
N ASN A 221 10.27 -7.01 -4.38
CA ASN A 221 11.61 -6.69 -3.92
C ASN A 221 12.57 -7.88 -3.94
N ARG A 222 12.18 -9.08 -3.48
CA ARG A 222 13.16 -10.16 -3.50
C ARG A 222 13.37 -10.82 -4.85
N VAL A 223 12.39 -10.77 -5.75
CA VAL A 223 12.70 -11.08 -7.16
C VAL A 223 13.66 -10.03 -7.69
N PHE A 224 13.32 -8.75 -7.48
CA PHE A 224 14.11 -7.61 -7.93
C PHE A 224 15.57 -7.69 -7.50
N ASP A 225 15.85 -7.93 -6.21
CA ASP A 225 17.22 -7.95 -5.66
C ASP A 225 18.07 -9.10 -6.24
N ARG A 226 17.44 -10.14 -6.81
CA ARG A 226 18.13 -11.27 -7.47
C ARG A 226 18.33 -11.06 -8.98
N LEU A 227 17.72 -10.02 -9.56
CA LEU A 227 17.84 -9.73 -10.98
C LEU A 227 19.12 -8.95 -11.28
N PRO A 228 19.76 -9.17 -12.44
CA PRO A 228 20.78 -8.27 -12.95
C PRO A 228 20.24 -6.83 -13.06
N PRO A 229 21.08 -5.79 -12.89
CA PRO A 229 20.64 -4.38 -12.92
C PRO A 229 19.82 -3.99 -14.15
N ALA A 230 20.14 -4.53 -15.33
CA ALA A 230 19.37 -4.26 -16.55
C ALA A 230 17.93 -4.80 -16.48
N LYS A 231 17.74 -5.99 -15.88
CA LYS A 231 16.42 -6.61 -15.70
C LYS A 231 15.63 -5.95 -14.57
N GLN A 232 16.31 -5.46 -13.54
CA GLN A 232 15.72 -4.64 -12.48
C GLN A 232 15.04 -3.39 -13.04
N VAL A 233 15.77 -2.63 -13.88
CA VAL A 233 15.24 -1.42 -14.54
C VAL A 233 14.01 -1.77 -15.37
N ALA A 234 14.10 -2.79 -16.22
CA ALA A 234 12.98 -3.23 -17.06
C ALA A 234 11.75 -3.67 -16.23
N LEU A 235 11.97 -4.33 -15.10
CA LEU A 235 10.89 -4.77 -14.20
C LEU A 235 10.20 -3.60 -13.51
N GLU A 236 10.96 -2.60 -13.03
CA GLU A 236 10.38 -1.37 -12.46
C GLU A 236 9.57 -0.59 -13.49
N ASP A 237 10.10 -0.45 -14.70
CA ASP A 237 9.41 0.26 -15.79
C ASP A 237 8.13 -0.49 -16.21
N ASP A 238 8.20 -1.84 -16.31
CA ASP A 238 7.05 -2.68 -16.60
C ASP A 238 5.99 -2.61 -15.50
N ALA A 239 6.41 -2.63 -14.23
CA ALA A 239 5.53 -2.49 -13.09
C ALA A 239 4.78 -1.16 -13.17
N VAL A 240 5.47 -0.02 -13.31
CA VAL A 240 4.82 1.31 -13.42
C VAL A 240 3.87 1.37 -14.61
N ARG A 241 4.30 0.87 -15.78
CA ARG A 241 3.50 0.85 -17.02
C ARG A 241 2.20 0.06 -16.85
N LYS A 242 2.27 -1.12 -16.23
CA LYS A 242 1.13 -2.03 -16.05
C LYS A 242 0.36 -1.79 -14.76
N THR A 243 0.81 -0.88 -13.88
CA THR A 243 0.28 -0.78 -12.52
C THR A 243 -1.24 -0.56 -12.54
N ALA A 244 -1.97 -1.62 -12.17
CA ALA A 244 -3.30 -1.53 -11.57
C ALA A 244 -3.18 -1.37 -10.04
N HIS A 245 -2.11 -1.93 -9.46
CA HIS A 245 -1.86 -1.96 -8.02
C HIS A 245 -1.02 -0.78 -7.52
N ILE A 246 -1.69 0.30 -7.12
CA ILE A 246 -1.08 1.58 -6.73
C ILE A 246 0.11 1.45 -5.75
N PRO A 247 0.05 0.62 -4.68
CA PRO A 247 1.18 0.49 -3.76
C PRO A 247 2.48 0.02 -4.43
N LEU A 248 2.39 -0.85 -5.45
CA LEU A 248 3.56 -1.28 -6.19
C LEU A 248 4.11 -0.17 -7.07
N GLY A 249 3.24 0.51 -7.83
CA GLY A 249 3.68 1.64 -8.66
C GLY A 249 4.38 2.73 -7.84
N ARG A 250 3.81 3.07 -6.67
CA ARG A 250 4.43 3.97 -5.69
C ARG A 250 5.81 3.48 -5.25
N HIS A 251 5.92 2.21 -4.89
CA HIS A 251 7.19 1.61 -4.48
C HIS A 251 8.24 1.69 -5.60
N CYS A 252 7.90 1.30 -6.83
CA CYS A 252 8.80 1.38 -7.99
C CYS A 252 9.24 2.83 -8.27
N LEU A 253 8.31 3.79 -8.26
CA LEU A 253 8.65 5.21 -8.45
C LEU A 253 9.61 5.72 -7.37
N SER A 254 9.45 5.30 -6.11
CA SER A 254 10.35 5.72 -5.02
C SER A 254 11.80 5.23 -5.17
N ARG A 255 12.00 4.13 -5.91
CA ARG A 255 13.32 3.57 -6.21
C ARG A 255 13.97 4.21 -7.43
N MET A 256 13.17 4.79 -8.33
CA MET A 256 13.67 5.45 -9.52
C MET A 256 14.36 6.77 -9.18
N ASN A 257 15.54 7.00 -9.75
CA ASN A 257 16.17 8.32 -9.73
C ASN A 257 15.32 9.36 -10.49
N ALA A 258 15.63 10.65 -10.33
CA ALA A 258 14.84 11.74 -10.92
C ALA A 258 14.68 11.61 -12.45
N GLN A 259 15.76 11.26 -13.17
CA GLN A 259 15.73 11.08 -14.62
C GLN A 259 14.81 9.93 -15.04
N ARG A 260 14.85 8.80 -14.32
CA ARG A 260 13.97 7.65 -14.59
C ARG A 260 12.52 7.93 -14.27
N ARG A 261 12.23 8.61 -13.16
CA ARG A 261 10.87 9.06 -12.83
C ARG A 261 10.32 9.98 -13.90
N MET A 262 11.11 10.94 -14.38
CA MET A 262 10.71 11.83 -15.46
C MET A 262 10.43 11.06 -16.76
N ARG A 263 11.29 10.09 -17.13
CA ARG A 263 11.04 9.24 -18.30
C ARG A 263 9.75 8.41 -18.16
N ALA A 264 9.51 7.81 -17.00
CA ALA A 264 8.29 7.04 -16.74
C ALA A 264 7.04 7.94 -16.80
N LEU A 265 7.14 9.17 -16.29
CA LEU A 265 6.09 10.17 -16.36
C LEU A 265 5.80 10.56 -17.82
N GLN A 266 6.81 10.81 -18.64
CA GLN A 266 6.66 11.12 -20.07
C GLN A 266 6.10 9.94 -20.89
N GLN A 267 6.53 8.71 -20.61
CA GLN A 267 6.08 7.52 -21.35
C GLN A 267 4.69 7.04 -20.93
N PHE A 268 4.34 7.18 -19.65
CA PHE A 268 3.11 6.65 -19.07
C PHE A 268 2.40 7.68 -18.18
N PRO A 269 2.06 8.87 -18.71
CA PRO A 269 1.62 10.02 -17.90
C PRO A 269 0.40 9.70 -17.06
N TYR A 270 -0.62 9.08 -17.66
CA TYR A 270 -1.81 8.61 -16.94
C TYR A 270 -1.48 7.73 -15.72
N ARG A 271 -0.58 6.75 -15.89
CA ARG A 271 -0.28 5.75 -14.84
C ARG A 271 0.45 6.40 -13.67
N VAL A 272 1.43 7.25 -13.96
CA VAL A 272 2.21 7.95 -12.93
C VAL A 272 1.35 9.00 -12.21
N LEU A 273 0.59 9.82 -12.95
CA LEU A 273 -0.31 10.81 -12.35
C LEU A 273 -1.39 10.14 -11.50
N ARG A 274 -1.94 9.01 -11.96
CA ARG A 274 -2.88 8.22 -11.15
C ARG A 274 -2.26 7.79 -9.82
N ILE A 275 -0.99 7.36 -9.79
CA ILE A 275 -0.30 7.01 -8.54
C ILE A 275 -0.17 8.24 -7.62
N TYR A 276 0.10 9.41 -8.17
CA TYR A 276 0.20 10.66 -7.40
C TYR A 276 -1.14 11.14 -6.83
N LEU A 277 -2.28 10.68 -7.34
CA LEU A 277 -3.60 10.97 -6.73
C LEU A 277 -3.87 10.24 -5.41
N PHE A 278 -3.01 9.29 -5.01
CA PHE A 278 -3.18 8.54 -3.77
C PHE A 278 -2.22 8.99 -2.68
N TRP A 279 -2.71 8.89 -1.44
CA TRP A 279 -1.94 9.22 -0.26
C TRP A 279 -0.60 8.47 -0.21
N PRO A 280 0.52 9.13 0.14
CA PRO A 280 0.66 10.54 0.51
C PRO A 280 1.15 11.46 -0.64
N LEU A 281 1.06 11.04 -1.91
CA LEU A 281 1.80 11.63 -3.03
C LEU A 281 1.11 12.83 -3.72
N GLN A 282 -0.05 13.29 -3.25
CA GLN A 282 -0.86 14.31 -3.91
C GLN A 282 -0.13 15.64 -4.13
N ALA A 283 0.82 15.98 -3.24
CA ALA A 283 1.66 17.16 -3.39
C ALA A 283 2.48 17.17 -4.70
N LEU A 284 2.77 16.00 -5.27
CA LEU A 284 3.56 15.86 -6.49
C LEU A 284 2.71 15.92 -7.77
N PHE A 285 1.38 15.90 -7.65
CA PHE A 285 0.49 15.72 -8.79
C PHE A 285 0.53 16.90 -9.76
N THR A 286 0.34 18.14 -9.28
CA THR A 286 0.26 19.33 -10.15
C THR A 286 1.56 19.56 -10.91
N ASP A 287 2.70 19.58 -10.22
CA ASP A 287 4.01 19.76 -10.85
C ASP A 287 4.32 18.66 -11.89
N ALA A 288 3.89 17.42 -11.61
CA ALA A 288 4.04 16.33 -12.57
C ALA A 288 3.10 16.50 -13.77
N ALA A 289 1.85 16.92 -13.54
CA ALA A 289 0.84 17.08 -14.58
C ALA A 289 1.25 18.18 -15.58
N SER A 290 1.70 19.33 -15.08
CA SER A 290 2.17 20.44 -15.93
C SER A 290 3.36 20.03 -16.82
N THR A 291 4.16 19.05 -16.39
CA THR A 291 5.31 18.55 -17.14
C THR A 291 4.94 17.61 -18.30
N VAL A 292 3.77 16.96 -18.24
CA VAL A 292 3.30 16.00 -19.26
C VAL A 292 2.02 16.42 -19.95
N HIS A 293 1.63 17.66 -19.76
CA HIS A 293 0.49 18.28 -20.39
C HIS A 293 0.39 17.96 -21.90
N ASP A 294 1.48 18.18 -22.65
CA ASP A 294 1.49 18.04 -24.11
C ASP A 294 1.43 16.58 -24.59
N VAL A 295 1.72 15.61 -23.71
CA VAL A 295 1.73 14.17 -24.03
C VAL A 295 0.57 13.41 -23.39
N LEU A 296 -0.25 14.07 -22.56
CA LEU A 296 -1.41 13.48 -21.93
C LEU A 296 -2.58 13.46 -22.91
N SER A 297 -3.07 12.27 -23.28
CA SER A 297 -4.23 12.18 -24.18
C SER A 297 -5.54 12.65 -23.52
N SER A 298 -6.51 13.12 -24.31
CA SER A 298 -7.83 13.56 -23.80
C SER A 298 -8.49 12.46 -22.97
N HIS A 299 -8.40 11.21 -23.43
CA HIS A 299 -8.93 10.06 -22.69
C HIS A 299 -8.25 9.90 -21.33
N SER A 300 -6.92 10.03 -21.27
CA SER A 300 -6.16 9.93 -20.02
C SER A 300 -6.50 11.07 -19.06
N PHE A 301 -6.65 12.30 -19.58
CA PHE A 301 -7.09 13.45 -18.82
C PHE A 301 -8.47 13.22 -18.20
N LEU A 302 -9.47 12.85 -19.02
CA LEU A 302 -10.83 12.54 -18.55
C LEU A 302 -10.86 11.41 -17.52
N CYS A 303 -10.02 10.38 -17.67
CA CYS A 303 -9.89 9.33 -16.66
C CYS A 303 -9.36 9.86 -15.32
N LEU A 304 -8.39 10.77 -15.31
CA LEU A 304 -7.88 11.39 -14.08
C LEU A 304 -8.94 12.29 -13.42
N ILE A 305 -9.67 13.07 -14.22
CA ILE A 305 -10.81 13.89 -13.76
C ILE A 305 -11.88 12.98 -13.14
N HIS A 306 -12.22 11.87 -13.78
CA HIS A 306 -13.16 10.90 -13.25
C HIS A 306 -12.70 10.31 -11.91
N ILE A 307 -11.41 10.00 -11.76
CA ILE A 307 -10.85 9.54 -10.47
C ILE A 307 -10.98 10.64 -9.40
N LEU A 308 -10.62 11.89 -9.71
CA LEU A 308 -10.75 13.02 -8.79
C LEU A 308 -12.21 13.23 -8.35
N ILE A 309 -13.14 13.28 -9.28
CA ILE A 309 -14.56 13.51 -8.98
C ILE A 309 -15.14 12.31 -8.25
N CYS A 310 -15.12 11.13 -8.88
CA CYS A 310 -15.88 9.98 -8.40
C CYS A 310 -15.23 9.28 -7.21
N GLN A 311 -13.89 9.22 -7.14
CA GLN A 311 -13.20 8.48 -6.08
C GLN A 311 -12.72 9.37 -4.94
N LYS A 312 -12.56 10.68 -5.13
CA LYS A 312 -12.07 11.61 -4.10
C LYS A 312 -13.12 12.61 -3.64
N ILE A 313 -13.70 13.39 -4.55
CA ILE A 313 -14.58 14.51 -4.19
C ILE A 313 -15.98 14.02 -3.78
N LEU A 314 -16.64 13.19 -4.60
CA LEU A 314 -18.00 12.71 -4.31
C LEU A 314 -18.04 11.77 -3.11
N THR A 315 -16.97 11.02 -2.90
CA THR A 315 -16.74 10.23 -1.69
C THR A 315 -16.32 11.09 -0.50
N ALA A 316 -16.07 12.39 -0.69
CA ALA A 316 -15.71 13.40 0.30
C ALA A 316 -14.46 13.05 1.12
N TRP A 317 -13.39 12.72 0.41
CA TRP A 317 -12.05 12.61 0.98
C TRP A 317 -11.52 14.00 1.37
N LYS A 318 -10.86 14.06 2.54
CA LYS A 318 -10.33 15.29 3.14
C LYS A 318 -8.81 15.25 3.37
N ASP A 319 -8.15 14.21 2.87
CA ASP A 319 -6.69 14.06 3.02
C ASP A 319 -5.88 14.99 2.11
N TRP A 320 -6.57 15.64 1.17
CA TRP A 320 -6.02 16.67 0.30
C TRP A 320 -7.11 17.63 -0.16
N GLU A 321 -6.71 18.82 -0.62
CA GLU A 321 -7.61 19.81 -1.24
C GLU A 321 -7.92 19.40 -2.69
N TYR A 322 -8.72 18.35 -2.87
CA TYR A 322 -8.99 17.78 -4.21
C TYR A 322 -9.79 18.70 -5.12
N VAL A 323 -10.63 19.58 -4.56
CA VAL A 323 -11.35 20.59 -5.35
C VAL A 323 -10.33 21.55 -5.97
N ASP A 324 -9.42 22.10 -5.16
CA ASP A 324 -8.35 22.97 -5.64
C ASP A 324 -7.38 22.24 -6.57
N LEU A 325 -7.10 20.96 -6.32
CA LEU A 325 -6.28 20.12 -7.19
C LEU A 325 -6.96 19.95 -8.56
N LEU A 326 -8.26 19.65 -8.57
CA LEU A 326 -9.07 19.50 -9.78
C LEU A 326 -9.14 20.82 -10.54
N THR A 327 -9.42 21.94 -9.86
CA THR A 327 -9.50 23.27 -10.48
C THR A 327 -8.18 23.64 -11.14
N ARG A 328 -7.03 23.46 -10.47
CA ARG A 328 -5.72 23.72 -11.08
C ARG A 328 -5.46 22.81 -12.27
N PHE A 329 -5.70 21.51 -12.13
CA PHE A 329 -5.50 20.55 -13.20
C PHE A 329 -6.42 20.80 -14.40
N TRP A 330 -7.64 21.30 -14.16
CA TRP A 330 -8.57 21.71 -15.21
C TRP A 330 -8.14 22.99 -15.91
N HIS A 331 -7.60 23.98 -15.20
CA HIS A 331 -7.13 25.22 -15.83
C HIS A 331 -5.83 25.05 -16.61
N GLU A 332 -5.06 24.02 -16.29
CA GLU A 332 -3.94 23.55 -17.10
C GLU A 332 -4.41 22.72 -18.30
N GLU A 333 -5.68 22.75 -18.70
CA GLU A 333 -6.18 22.02 -19.86
C GLU A 333 -5.49 22.48 -21.16
N PRO A 334 -5.03 21.54 -22.01
CA PRO A 334 -4.62 21.89 -23.35
C PRO A 334 -5.82 22.52 -24.03
N GLY A 335 -5.67 23.74 -24.56
CA GLY A 335 -6.74 24.44 -25.30
C GLY A 335 -7.29 23.70 -26.53
N SER A 336 -6.88 22.45 -26.74
CA SER A 336 -7.32 21.50 -27.75
C SER A 336 -8.31 20.43 -27.25
N PHE A 337 -8.81 20.47 -26.01
CA PHE A 337 -9.78 19.50 -25.49
C PHE A 337 -11.24 19.99 -25.49
#